data_AF-A0A4Q3FH90-F1
#
_entry.id   AF-A0A4Q3FH90-F1
#
_cell.length_a   1.000
_cell.length_b   1.000
_cell.length_c   1.000
_cell.angle_alpha   90.00
_cell.angle_beta   90.00
_cell.angle_gamma   90.00
#
_symmetry.space_group_name_H-M   'P 1'
#
loop_
_entity.id
_entity.type
_entity.pdbx_description
1 polymer ?
#
loop_
_entity_poly.entity_id
_entity_poly.type
_entity_poly.pdbx_seq_one_letter_code
_entity_poly.pdbx_strand_id
1 'polypeptide(L)'
;MFQELYFLIVTGVSVLLVLMIMPSVIHIAQKNQLFDDHSLTRKDHGYGIPRLGGVAFFASIILTSLFIVKSGTDLPMYQLYAASLILFGLGIKDDLSGVHFHTKLIVQAVVAFIITVSADIRINSFYGVFNINQLDYV
;
A
#
# COMPACT_ATOMS: atom_id res chain seq x y z
N MET A 1 -20.97 -19.57 5.21
CA MET A 1 -21.74 -18.92 4.11
C MET A 1 -21.70 -17.40 4.21
N PHE A 2 -22.16 -16.77 5.30
CA PHE A 2 -22.14 -15.29 5.43
C PHE A 2 -20.74 -14.66 5.41
N GLN A 3 -19.73 -15.35 5.97
CA GLN A 3 -18.35 -14.85 5.99
C GLN A 3 -17.69 -14.90 4.59
N GLU A 4 -17.87 -16.00 3.86
CA GLU A 4 -17.39 -16.10 2.47
C GLU A 4 -18.03 -15.03 1.57
N LEU A 5 -19.34 -14.82 1.71
CA LEU A 5 -20.06 -13.77 0.99
C LEU A 5 -19.52 -12.37 1.35
N TYR A 6 -19.22 -12.13 2.63
CA TYR A 6 -18.62 -10.87 3.07
C TYR A 6 -17.27 -10.60 2.40
N PHE A 7 -16.35 -11.59 2.39
CA PHE A 7 -15.05 -11.42 1.74
C PHE A 7 -15.19 -11.21 0.23
N LEU A 8 -16.11 -11.93 -0.43
CA LEU A 8 -16.40 -11.73 -1.85
C LEU A 8 -16.89 -10.30 -2.14
N ILE A 9 -17.75 -9.75 -1.28
CA ILE A 9 -18.23 -8.36 -1.40
C ILE A 9 -17.07 -7.37 -1.20
N VAL A 10 -16.23 -7.56 -0.18
CA VAL A 10 -15.07 -6.69 0.07
C VAL A 10 -14.14 -6.66 -1.15
N THR A 11 -13.78 -7.83 -1.68
CA THR A 11 -12.93 -7.94 -2.87
C THR A 11 -13.60 -7.35 -4.10
N GLY A 12 -14.87 -7.65 -4.33
CA GLY A 12 -15.63 -7.13 -5.48
C GLY A 12 -15.71 -5.61 -5.49
N VAL A 13 -16.00 -5.00 -4.33
CA VAL A 13 -16.03 -3.53 -4.23
C VAL A 13 -14.64 -2.93 -4.37
N SER A 14 -13.60 -3.55 -3.80
CA SER A 14 -12.22 -3.06 -3.97
C SER A 14 -11.81 -3.02 -5.44
N VAL A 15 -12.09 -4.09 -6.19
CA VAL A 15 -11.82 -4.15 -7.63
C VAL A 15 -12.62 -3.10 -8.40
N LEU A 16 -13.91 -2.95 -8.09
CA LEU A 16 -14.77 -1.94 -8.71
C LEU A 16 -14.21 -0.53 -8.50
N LEU A 17 -13.83 -0.18 -7.27
CA LEU A 17 -13.27 1.13 -6.94
C LEU A 17 -11.97 1.41 -7.68
N VAL A 18 -11.06 0.43 -7.77
CA VAL A 18 -9.84 0.57 -8.57
C VAL A 18 -10.20 0.86 -10.02
N LEU A 19 -11.07 0.05 -10.63
CA LEU A 19 -11.48 0.23 -12.03
C LEU A 19 -12.13 1.60 -12.30
N MET A 20 -12.86 2.15 -11.34
CA MET A 20 -13.47 3.49 -11.45
C MET A 20 -12.45 4.63 -11.28
N ILE A 21 -11.48 4.48 -10.37
CA ILE A 21 -10.49 5.54 -10.06
C ILE A 21 -9.35 5.56 -11.10
N MET A 22 -8.96 4.40 -11.63
CA MET A 22 -7.84 4.25 -12.57
C MET A 22 -7.92 5.19 -13.80
N PRO A 23 -9.04 5.33 -14.53
CA PRO A 23 -9.12 6.22 -15.69
C PRO A 23 -8.82 7.69 -15.34
N SER A 24 -9.33 8.16 -14.20
CA SER A 24 -9.08 9.53 -13.71
C SER A 24 -7.60 9.74 -13.37
N VAL A 25 -6.97 8.75 -12.73
CA VAL A 25 -5.53 8.79 -12.40
C VAL A 25 -4.68 8.77 -13.67
N ILE A 26 -5.02 7.94 -14.66
CA ILE A 26 -4.35 7.90 -15.97
C ILE A 26 -4.46 9.27 -16.65
N HIS A 27 -5.65 9.86 -16.68
CA HIS A 27 -5.87 11.18 -17.30
C HIS A 27 -5.02 12.27 -16.64
N ILE A 28 -4.97 12.31 -15.30
CA ILE A 28 -4.17 13.27 -14.55
C ILE A 28 -2.67 13.06 -14.83
N ALA A 29 -2.21 11.81 -14.84
CA ALA A 29 -0.81 11.50 -15.12
C ALA A 29 -0.41 11.91 -16.54
N GLN A 30 -1.28 11.67 -17.53
CA GLN A 30 -1.07 12.10 -18.91
C GLN A 30 -1.01 13.62 -19.04
N LYS A 31 -1.97 14.32 -18.40
CA LYS A 31 -2.03 15.80 -18.42
C LYS A 31 -0.79 16.45 -17.82
N ASN A 32 -0.23 15.85 -16.78
CA ASN A 32 0.97 16.36 -16.09
C ASN A 32 2.28 15.74 -16.61
N GLN A 33 2.24 14.97 -17.71
CA GLN A 33 3.40 14.29 -18.30
C GLN A 33 4.19 13.42 -17.31
N LEU A 34 3.49 12.77 -16.36
CA LEU A 34 4.05 11.92 -15.32
C LEU A 34 4.29 10.50 -15.86
N PHE A 35 5.09 10.41 -16.92
CA PHE A 35 5.38 9.18 -17.65
C PHE A 35 6.70 8.58 -17.25
N ASP A 36 6.81 7.25 -17.26
CA ASP A 36 8.07 6.54 -17.01
C ASP A 36 9.16 6.91 -18.04
N ASP A 37 10.37 7.19 -17.56
CA ASP A 37 11.51 7.56 -18.40
C ASP A 37 12.10 6.33 -19.07
N HIS A 38 12.25 6.42 -20.39
CA HIS A 38 12.82 5.39 -21.26
C HIS A 38 14.34 5.42 -21.34
N SER A 39 15.02 6.29 -20.60
CA SER A 39 16.47 6.50 -20.72
C SER A 39 17.33 5.31 -20.24
N LEU A 40 16.72 4.27 -19.70
CA LEU A 40 17.39 3.06 -19.24
C LEU A 40 17.18 1.92 -20.26
N THR A 41 18.28 1.35 -20.75
CA THR A 41 18.39 0.18 -21.66
C THR A 41 17.71 -1.10 -21.17
N ARG A 42 17.00 -1.05 -20.04
CA ARG A 42 16.35 -2.17 -19.36
C ARG A 42 14.83 -2.24 -19.59
N LYS A 43 14.22 -1.33 -20.36
CA LYS A 43 12.76 -1.23 -20.53
C LYS A 43 12.37 -1.33 -22.00
N ASP A 44 11.58 -2.35 -22.35
CA ASP A 44 11.13 -2.69 -23.71
C ASP A 44 9.60 -2.51 -23.88
N HIS A 45 9.03 -1.51 -23.18
CA HIS A 45 7.61 -1.18 -23.23
C HIS A 45 7.39 0.12 -24.02
N GLY A 46 6.18 0.39 -24.54
CA GLY A 46 5.89 1.61 -25.31
C GLY A 46 6.12 2.93 -24.55
N TYR A 47 6.24 4.04 -25.29
CA TYR A 47 6.38 5.40 -24.74
C TYR A 47 5.10 5.81 -23.95
N GLY A 48 5.26 6.51 -22.83
CA GLY A 48 4.13 7.17 -22.15
C GLY A 48 3.35 6.34 -21.13
N ILE A 49 3.97 5.42 -20.39
CA ILE A 49 3.30 4.69 -19.29
C ILE A 49 3.20 5.58 -18.04
N PRO A 50 2.00 5.84 -17.51
CA PRO A 50 1.81 6.62 -16.28
C PRO A 50 2.46 6.00 -15.04
N ARG A 51 3.17 6.80 -14.22
CA ARG A 51 3.81 6.33 -12.96
C ARG A 51 2.86 6.28 -11.76
N LEU A 52 1.68 6.91 -11.84
CA LEU A 52 0.79 7.14 -10.69
C LEU A 52 -0.21 6.00 -10.38
N GLY A 53 -0.05 4.80 -10.94
CA GLY A 53 -1.00 3.68 -10.72
C GLY A 53 -1.21 3.32 -9.25
N GLY A 54 -0.16 3.47 -8.43
CA GLY A 54 -0.23 3.24 -6.97
C GLY A 54 -1.24 4.13 -6.24
N VAL A 55 -1.53 5.33 -6.76
CA VAL A 55 -2.53 6.27 -6.19
C VAL A 55 -3.94 5.67 -6.25
N ALA A 56 -4.32 5.11 -7.39
CA ALA A 56 -5.64 4.50 -7.55
C ALA A 56 -5.80 3.26 -6.66
N PHE A 57 -4.75 2.44 -6.57
CA PHE A 57 -4.74 1.26 -5.73
C PHE A 57 -4.87 1.61 -4.24
N PHE A 58 -4.04 2.54 -3.76
CA PHE A 58 -4.06 2.98 -2.37
C PHE A 58 -5.40 3.62 -1.98
N ALA A 59 -5.92 4.52 -2.82
CA ALA A 59 -7.22 5.15 -2.59
C ALA A 59 -8.34 4.10 -2.48
N SER A 60 -8.33 3.08 -3.34
CA SER A 60 -9.32 2.02 -3.32
C SER A 60 -9.25 1.17 -2.05
N ILE A 61 -8.04 0.81 -1.60
CA ILE A 61 -7.85 0.07 -0.34
C ILE A 61 -8.41 0.87 0.84
N ILE A 62 -8.05 2.14 0.97
CA ILE A 62 -8.49 2.98 2.08
C ILE A 62 -10.02 3.15 2.05
N LEU A 63 -10.60 3.42 0.88
CA LEU A 63 -12.05 3.58 0.75
C LEU A 63 -12.79 2.28 1.05
N THR A 64 -12.36 1.14 0.52
CA THR A 64 -12.95 -0.16 0.85
C THR A 64 -12.85 -0.44 2.36
N SER A 65 -11.69 -0.17 2.96
CA SER A 65 -11.47 -0.36 4.38
C SER A 65 -12.39 0.52 5.24
N LEU A 66 -12.57 1.79 4.88
CA LEU A 66 -13.43 2.71 5.62
C LEU A 66 -14.93 2.41 5.46
N PHE A 67 -15.37 1.96 4.28
CA PHE A 67 -16.80 1.76 4.01
C PHE A 67 -17.33 0.37 4.36
N ILE A 68 -16.51 -0.67 4.26
CA ILE A 68 -16.97 -2.07 4.33
C ILE A 68 -16.38 -2.83 5.50
N VAL A 69 -15.14 -2.51 5.91
CA VAL A 69 -14.51 -3.22 7.02
C VAL A 69 -15.21 -2.84 8.31
N LYS A 70 -15.82 -3.83 8.96
CA LYS A 70 -16.64 -3.64 10.15
C LYS A 70 -15.76 -3.15 11.30
N SER A 71 -16.14 -2.03 11.91
CA SER A 71 -15.56 -1.58 13.18
C SER A 71 -15.78 -2.65 14.25
N GLY A 72 -14.71 -3.27 14.74
CA GLY A 72 -14.77 -4.38 15.70
C GLY A 72 -13.72 -5.48 15.48
N THR A 73 -12.82 -5.33 14.50
CA THR A 73 -11.60 -6.13 14.45
C THR A 73 -10.65 -5.72 15.57
N ASP A 74 -10.02 -6.66 16.28
CA ASP A 74 -8.95 -6.41 17.26
C ASP A 74 -7.66 -5.82 16.64
N LEU A 75 -7.72 -5.44 15.36
CA LEU A 75 -6.62 -4.84 14.63
C LEU A 75 -6.52 -3.33 14.93
N PRO A 76 -5.30 -2.80 15.13
CA PRO A 76 -5.04 -1.39 15.39
C PRO A 76 -5.17 -0.55 14.10
N MET A 77 -6.40 -0.40 13.61
CA MET A 77 -6.69 0.20 12.30
C MET A 77 -6.18 1.65 12.16
N TYR A 78 -6.25 2.46 13.21
CA TYR A 78 -5.79 3.85 13.16
C TYR A 78 -4.27 3.93 12.93
N GLN A 79 -3.49 3.09 13.60
CA GLN A 79 -2.05 3.00 13.44
C GLN A 79 -1.69 2.49 12.05
N LEU A 80 -2.42 1.49 11.54
CA LEU A 80 -2.24 0.98 10.17
C LEU A 80 -2.55 2.04 9.12
N TYR A 81 -3.63 2.81 9.27
CA TYR A 81 -3.93 3.92 8.37
C TYR A 81 -2.84 5.00 8.42
N ALA A 82 -2.40 5.40 9.60
CA ALA A 82 -1.32 6.38 9.76
C ALA A 82 -0.01 5.91 9.10
N ALA A 83 0.42 4.68 9.39
CA ALA A 83 1.60 4.06 8.78
C ALA A 83 1.50 4.00 7.25
N SER A 84 0.34 3.57 6.75
CA SER A 84 0.10 3.43 5.31
C SER A 84 0.07 4.79 4.59
N LEU A 85 -0.50 5.84 5.19
CA LEU A 85 -0.51 7.20 4.65
C LEU A 85 0.89 7.81 4.58
N ILE A 86 1.74 7.56 5.58
CA ILE A 86 3.14 8.01 5.58
C ILE A 86 3.91 7.34 4.42
N LEU A 87 3.79 6.02 4.27
CA LEU A 87 4.42 5.29 3.16
C LEU A 87 3.87 5.75 1.80
N PHE A 88 2.57 5.99 1.72
CA PHE A 88 1.93 6.48 0.50
C PHE A 88 2.46 7.86 0.09
N GLY A 89 2.57 8.80 1.05
CA GLY A 89 3.14 10.12 0.78
C GLY A 89 4.61 10.04 0.35
N LEU A 90 5.40 9.16 0.97
CA LEU A 90 6.78 8.88 0.55
C LEU A 90 6.82 8.32 -0.88
N GLY A 91 5.93 7.38 -1.21
CA GLY A 91 5.81 6.78 -2.54
C GLY A 91 5.47 7.81 -3.61
N ILE A 92 4.46 8.66 -3.37
CA ILE A 92 4.12 9.76 -4.29
C ILE A 92 5.33 10.68 -4.51
N LYS A 93 6.03 11.07 -3.44
CA LYS A 93 7.20 11.94 -3.56
C LYS A 93 8.31 11.30 -4.40
N ASP A 94 8.55 10.01 -4.19
CA ASP A 94 9.55 9.22 -4.92
C ASP A 94 9.19 9.11 -6.41
N ASP A 95 7.93 8.83 -6.73
CA ASP A 95 7.45 8.70 -8.11
C ASP A 95 7.50 10.03 -8.89
N LEU A 96 7.27 11.17 -8.20
CA LEU A 96 7.23 12.49 -8.82
C LEU A 96 8.60 13.17 -8.93
N SER A 97 9.42 13.07 -7.90
CA SER A 97 10.65 13.88 -7.75
C SER A 97 11.89 13.08 -7.40
N GLY A 98 11.73 11.78 -7.12
CA GLY A 98 12.78 10.95 -6.53
C GLY A 98 13.06 11.31 -5.07
N VAL A 99 13.39 10.30 -4.27
CA VAL A 99 13.78 10.48 -2.87
C VAL A 99 15.13 9.81 -2.62
N HIS A 100 16.02 10.50 -1.90
CA HIS A 100 17.29 9.93 -1.47
C HIS A 100 17.07 8.72 -0.55
N PHE A 101 17.91 7.70 -0.70
CA PHE A 101 17.77 6.45 0.04
C PHE A 101 17.76 6.64 1.57
N HIS A 102 18.54 7.60 2.09
CA HIS A 102 18.55 7.90 3.53
C HIS A 102 17.17 8.34 4.04
N THR A 103 16.49 9.23 3.34
CA THR A 103 15.15 9.69 3.71
C THR A 103 14.15 8.55 3.63
N LYS A 104 14.25 7.69 2.60
CA LYS A 104 13.40 6.51 2.44
C LYS A 104 13.55 5.55 3.63
N LEU A 105 14.79 5.25 4.02
CA LEU A 105 15.09 4.39 5.16
C LEU A 105 14.60 4.98 6.49
N ILE A 106 14.81 6.28 6.74
CA ILE A 106 14.36 6.93 7.98
C ILE A 106 12.83 6.87 8.09
N VAL A 107 12.11 7.20 7.02
CA VAL A 107 10.65 7.14 7.03
C VAL A 107 10.15 5.71 7.21
N GLN A 108 10.76 4.73 6.55
CA GLN A 108 10.43 3.31 6.73
C GLN A 108 10.72 2.82 8.16
N ALA A 109 11.78 3.30 8.81
CA ALA A 109 12.07 3.00 10.21
C ALA A 109 11.01 3.59 11.15
N VAL A 110 10.55 4.81 10.91
CA VAL A 110 9.44 5.43 11.67
C VAL A 110 8.15 4.64 11.48
N VAL A 111 7.84 4.22 10.26
CA VAL A 111 6.67 3.38 9.97
C VAL A 111 6.76 2.03 10.68
N ALA A 112 7.93 1.39 10.63
CA ALA A 112 8.16 0.13 11.35
C ALA A 112 7.93 0.31 12.86
N PHE A 113 8.43 1.40 13.45
CA PHE A 113 8.19 1.72 14.86
C PHE A 113 6.70 1.89 15.18
N ILE A 114 5.93 2.59 14.34
CA ILE A 114 4.47 2.73 14.53
C ILE A 114 3.78 1.35 14.52
N ILE A 115 4.16 0.48 13.58
CA ILE A 115 3.55 -0.85 13.44
C ILE A 115 3.91 -1.76 14.64
N THR A 116 5.18 -1.80 15.04
CA THR A 116 5.64 -2.76 16.04
C THR A 116 5.44 -2.30 17.48
N VAL A 117 5.58 -1.00 17.76
CA VAL A 117 5.50 -0.47 19.14
C VAL A 117 4.10 0.05 19.44
N SER A 118 3.52 0.86 18.55
CA SER A 118 2.21 1.48 18.81
C SER A 118 1.03 0.59 18.44
N ALA A 119 1.19 -0.27 17.43
CA ALA A 119 0.17 -1.22 16.99
C ALA A 119 0.39 -2.64 17.55
N ASP A 120 1.55 -2.90 18.16
CA ASP A 120 1.94 -4.21 18.68
C ASP A 120 1.82 -5.36 17.65
N ILE A 121 1.97 -5.03 16.36
CA ILE A 121 2.00 -6.04 15.29
C ILE A 121 3.42 -6.54 15.13
N ARG A 122 3.63 -7.82 15.45
CA ARG A 122 4.95 -8.47 15.45
C ARG A 122 4.91 -9.82 14.77
N ILE A 123 6.08 -10.26 14.32
CA ILE A 123 6.26 -11.62 13.82
C ILE A 123 6.46 -12.52 15.04
N ASN A 124 5.47 -13.35 15.34
CA ASN A 124 5.48 -14.22 16.52
C ASN A 124 5.94 -15.66 16.20
N SER A 125 6.11 -15.99 14.92
CA SER A 125 6.37 -17.34 14.46
C SER A 125 6.98 -17.33 13.06
N PHE A 126 7.90 -18.26 12.82
CA PHE A 126 8.38 -18.60 11.47
C PHE A 126 7.72 -19.87 10.91
N TYR A 127 6.69 -20.40 11.58
CA TYR A 127 5.91 -21.56 11.13
C TYR A 127 6.77 -22.76 10.70
N GLY A 128 7.90 -23.00 11.40
CA GLY A 128 8.80 -24.12 11.13
C GLY A 128 9.91 -23.83 10.10
N VAL A 129 9.94 -22.62 9.52
CA VAL A 129 11.09 -22.18 8.70
C VAL A 129 12.33 -22.12 9.59
N PHE A 130 13.44 -22.70 9.11
CA PHE A 130 14.68 -22.91 9.87
C PHE A 130 14.51 -23.71 11.18
N ASN A 131 13.46 -24.53 11.28
CA ASN A 131 13.10 -25.27 12.50
C ASN A 131 12.73 -24.35 13.69
N ILE A 132 12.33 -23.10 13.41
CA ILE A 132 11.89 -22.12 14.40
C ILE A 132 10.36 -22.04 14.35
N ASN A 133 9.70 -22.42 15.45
CA ASN A 133 8.24 -22.47 15.53
C ASN A 133 7.66 -21.21 16.16
N GLN A 134 8.10 -20.81 17.34
CA GLN A 134 7.62 -19.61 18.01
C GLN A 134 8.80 -18.72 18.36
N LEU A 135 8.56 -17.41 18.28
CA LEU A 135 9.49 -16.38 18.76
C LEU A 135 8.92 -15.88 20.07
N ASP A 136 9.64 -16.15 21.15
CA ASP A 136 9.23 -15.71 22.49
C ASP A 136 9.23 -14.19 22.59
N TYR A 137 8.32 -13.68 23.41
CA TYR A 137 8.23 -12.25 23.70
C TYR A 137 9.45 -11.82 24.51
N VAL A 138 10.27 -10.92 23.96
CA VAL A 138 11.33 -10.20 24.68
C VAL A 138 10.87 -8.78 24.95
#